data_AF-A0A511XCT5-F1
#
_entry.id   AF-A0A511XCT5-F1
#
_cell.length_a   1.000
_cell.length_b   1.000
_cell.length_c   1.000
_cell.angle_alpha   90.00
_cell.angle_beta   90.00
_cell.angle_gamma   90.00
#
_symmetry.space_group_name_H-M   'P 1'
#
loop_
_entity.id
_entity.type
_entity.pdbx_description
1 polymer ?
#
loop_
_entity_poly.entity_id
_entity_poly.type
_entity_poly.pdbx_seq_one_letter_code
_entity_poly.pdbx_strand_id
1 'polypeptide(L)'
;MNEIKILNRSDSISLLEAEIEKNKNFIKDEMSKYEKKSLFHVWSETIRGVEELINVAKFGIHDDNLKKMFLDIRIDEKYVRNPTIVFITINRYISPLFGANTANRINKIIIQIAAIKKSFDQHHLSHYRPVFKLEKIGDVVDYLQSRRRHYLALLYMIPDICIGNETPDEQCILVDFTTLVELYGMSITSSYLNLVMSDIYHDFQIEIIDNVFKSNHWIETLDVDFSDPERISIIAMEDLRADQIARPEMEAAPAKAIFSAPELRNFVKKITATYDAFNLKDSYFLEIHNIILELSHYMKDNYYIEIKKEDILKIFSKQHHIKATDLMDMFVSKNNNEYENSINEFRPFIDIEGVLFSTENMIIRFLYNFKNKHLESRKRYQIHSGFIFEDIVKKKLKDMGFDITDIKRINRKEFDVVSVKDNKIYNFQCKNNFININKISENRKLYVRYNKRLVSYYIKSLKKEKGREGLLKNKIGISDINHFIITRFPVISENESIINYNELDHKMGPKDR
;
A
#
# COMPACT_ATOMS: atom_id res chain seq x y z
N MET A 1 14.77 2.75 36.31
CA MET A 1 14.21 1.44 35.91
C MET A 1 12.82 1.73 35.40
N ASN A 2 12.58 1.54 34.11
CA ASN A 2 11.25 1.76 33.53
C ASN A 2 10.35 0.62 34.00
N GLU A 3 9.12 0.93 34.39
CA GLU A 3 8.16 -0.06 34.88
C GLU A 3 7.65 -0.87 33.69
N ILE A 4 8.15 -2.10 33.54
CA ILE A 4 7.70 -3.01 32.50
C ILE A 4 6.43 -3.71 33.00
N LYS A 5 5.31 -3.45 32.33
CA LYS A 5 4.04 -4.13 32.61
C LYS A 5 3.73 -5.13 31.50
N ILE A 6 3.63 -6.41 31.85
CA ILE A 6 3.22 -7.47 30.93
C ILE A 6 1.74 -7.77 31.18
N LEU A 7 0.92 -7.65 30.14
CA LEU A 7 -0.50 -7.96 30.19
C LEU A 7 -0.77 -9.38 29.70
N ASN A 8 -1.66 -10.09 30.40
CA ASN A 8 -2.19 -11.34 29.88
C ASN A 8 -3.08 -11.08 28.64
N ARG A 9 -3.48 -12.14 27.95
CA ARG A 9 -4.27 -12.05 26.72
C ARG A 9 -5.60 -11.29 26.88
N SER A 10 -6.33 -11.52 27.98
CA SER A 10 -7.63 -10.87 28.21
C SER A 10 -7.47 -9.38 28.44
N ASP A 11 -6.53 -8.99 29.30
CA ASP A 11 -6.24 -7.59 29.59
C ASP A 11 -5.68 -6.87 28.37
N SER A 12 -4.88 -7.56 27.56
CA SER A 12 -4.38 -7.05 26.28
C SER A 12 -5.52 -6.74 25.31
N ILE A 13 -6.50 -7.63 25.18
CA ILE A 13 -7.67 -7.41 24.30
C ILE A 13 -8.47 -6.18 24.77
N SER A 14 -8.77 -6.10 26.06
CA SER A 14 -9.52 -4.96 26.63
C SER A 14 -8.79 -3.63 26.45
N LEU A 15 -7.46 -3.61 26.62
CA LEU A 15 -6.64 -2.43 26.36
C LEU A 15 -6.72 -2.01 24.89
N LEU A 16 -6.52 -2.95 23.95
CA LEU A 16 -6.53 -2.66 22.52
C LEU A 16 -7.89 -2.12 22.05
N GLU A 17 -9.00 -2.69 22.52
CA GLU A 17 -10.34 -2.22 22.17
C GLU A 17 -10.62 -0.82 22.73
N ALA A 18 -10.18 -0.52 23.96
CA ALA A 18 -10.29 0.82 24.54
C ALA A 18 -9.44 1.85 23.80
N GLU A 19 -8.21 1.49 23.42
CA GLU A 19 -7.30 2.37 22.67
C GLU A 19 -7.81 2.66 21.26
N ILE A 20 -8.41 1.69 20.58
CA ILE A 20 -9.06 1.91 19.28
C ILE A 20 -10.12 3.01 19.39
N GLU A 21 -11.07 2.88 20.33
CA GLU A 21 -12.16 3.84 20.47
C GLU A 21 -11.68 5.23 20.92
N LYS A 22 -10.75 5.28 21.87
CA LYS A 22 -10.10 6.53 22.31
C LYS A 22 -9.43 7.25 21.14
N ASN A 23 -8.64 6.53 20.33
CA ASN A 23 -7.90 7.13 19.23
C ASN A 23 -8.81 7.56 18.08
N LYS A 24 -9.92 6.85 17.81
CA LYS A 24 -10.95 7.29 16.85
C LYS A 24 -11.59 8.60 17.29
N ASN A 25 -12.00 8.69 18.55
CA ASN A 25 -12.66 9.88 19.09
C ASN A 25 -11.69 11.07 19.04
N PHE A 26 -10.42 10.87 19.39
CA PHE A 26 -9.43 11.95 19.31
C PHE A 26 -9.27 12.50 17.89
N ILE A 27 -9.16 11.64 16.86
CA ILE A 27 -9.09 12.09 15.46
C ILE A 27 -10.34 12.89 15.08
N LYS A 28 -11.53 12.41 15.46
CA LYS A 28 -12.79 13.11 15.20
C LYS A 28 -12.82 14.48 15.86
N ASP A 29 -12.49 14.55 17.15
CA ASP A 29 -12.52 15.77 17.94
C ASP A 29 -11.57 16.82 17.36
N GLU A 30 -10.33 16.43 17.03
CA GLU A 30 -9.35 17.35 16.42
C GLU A 30 -9.79 17.85 15.04
N MET A 31 -10.29 16.97 14.18
CA MET A 31 -10.74 17.36 12.84
C MET A 31 -12.03 18.18 12.85
N SER A 32 -12.89 17.97 13.85
CA SER A 32 -14.21 18.62 13.92
C SER A 32 -14.15 20.13 14.06
N LYS A 33 -13.03 20.67 14.55
CA LYS A 33 -12.80 22.11 14.80
C LYS A 33 -12.74 22.94 13.52
N TYR A 34 -12.32 22.32 12.42
CA TYR A 34 -12.05 23.04 11.18
C TYR A 34 -13.29 23.30 10.33
N GLU A 35 -13.25 24.41 9.60
CA GLU A 35 -14.15 24.69 8.50
C GLU A 35 -13.86 23.75 7.33
N LYS A 36 -14.91 23.07 6.86
CA LYS A 36 -14.84 21.94 5.92
C LYS A 36 -14.16 22.27 4.60
N LYS A 37 -14.56 23.35 3.92
CA LYS A 37 -14.04 23.70 2.59
C LYS A 37 -12.58 24.14 2.66
N SER A 38 -12.24 24.98 3.63
CA SER A 38 -10.88 25.47 3.84
C SER A 38 -9.94 24.32 4.16
N LEU A 39 -10.34 23.43 5.08
CA LEU A 39 -9.55 22.24 5.39
C LEU A 39 -9.39 21.32 4.18
N PHE A 40 -10.47 21.06 3.45
CA PHE A 40 -10.41 20.23 2.26
C PHE A 40 -9.43 20.78 1.21
N HIS A 41 -9.51 22.09 0.95
CA HIS A 41 -8.63 22.75 -0.01
C HIS A 41 -7.15 22.67 0.42
N VAL A 42 -6.85 23.08 1.65
CA VAL A 42 -5.48 23.09 2.17
C VAL A 42 -4.90 21.69 2.26
N TRP A 43 -5.70 20.71 2.71
CA TRP A 43 -5.24 19.33 2.85
C TRP A 43 -5.07 18.62 1.50
N SER A 44 -5.98 18.84 0.54
CA SER A 44 -5.84 18.27 -0.81
C SER A 44 -4.62 18.80 -1.57
N GLU A 45 -4.31 20.09 -1.44
CA GLU A 45 -3.08 20.68 -2.00
C GLU A 45 -1.82 20.21 -1.28
N THR A 46 -1.89 19.95 0.03
CA THR A 46 -0.78 19.34 0.79
C THR A 46 -0.53 17.91 0.31
N ILE A 47 -1.59 17.11 0.16
CA ILE A 47 -1.49 15.76 -0.42
C ILE A 47 -0.91 15.83 -1.82
N ARG A 48 -1.32 16.78 -2.66
CA ARG A 48 -0.70 16.99 -3.99
C ARG A 48 0.81 17.15 -3.89
N GLY A 49 1.30 18.00 -2.98
CA GLY A 49 2.75 18.18 -2.78
C GLY A 49 3.46 16.88 -2.37
N VAL A 50 2.83 16.08 -1.49
CA VAL A 50 3.33 14.75 -1.09
C VAL A 50 3.40 13.81 -2.29
N GLU A 51 2.33 13.76 -3.09
CA GLU A 51 2.23 12.92 -4.29
C GLU A 51 3.27 13.31 -5.35
N GLU A 52 3.46 14.60 -5.59
CA GLU A 52 4.46 15.11 -6.53
C GLU A 52 5.87 14.73 -6.08
N LEU A 53 6.20 14.88 -4.78
CA LEU A 53 7.50 14.49 -4.24
C LEU A 53 7.79 13.00 -4.46
N ILE A 54 6.82 12.13 -4.11
CA ILE A 54 6.94 10.69 -4.29
C ILE A 54 7.13 10.33 -5.77
N ASN A 55 6.30 10.88 -6.66
CA ASN A 55 6.31 10.50 -8.07
C ASN A 55 7.52 11.06 -8.82
N VAL A 56 7.96 12.29 -8.52
CA VAL A 56 9.22 12.84 -9.05
C VAL A 56 10.40 11.95 -8.66
N ALA A 57 10.49 11.57 -7.38
CA ALA A 57 11.56 10.74 -6.85
C ALA A 57 11.57 9.32 -7.45
N LYS A 58 10.41 8.66 -7.52
CA LYS A 58 10.33 7.27 -7.95
C LYS A 58 10.35 7.12 -9.47
N PHE A 59 9.63 7.98 -10.20
CA PHE A 59 9.30 7.78 -11.62
C PHE A 59 9.69 8.95 -12.53
N GLY A 60 9.72 10.18 -12.03
CA GLY A 60 9.90 11.38 -12.85
C GLY A 60 11.34 11.66 -13.29
N ILE A 61 12.34 11.34 -12.46
CA ILE A 61 13.76 11.57 -12.82
C ILE A 61 14.33 10.31 -13.47
N HIS A 62 14.57 10.38 -14.78
CA HIS A 62 15.13 9.27 -15.57
C HIS A 62 16.67 9.22 -15.58
N ASP A 63 17.35 10.32 -15.27
CA ASP A 63 18.81 10.34 -15.11
C ASP A 63 19.18 9.81 -13.72
N ASP A 64 19.83 8.65 -13.66
CA ASP A 64 20.19 7.97 -12.41
C ASP A 64 21.12 8.80 -11.51
N ASN A 65 22.03 9.59 -12.10
CA ASN A 65 22.93 10.44 -11.33
C ASN A 65 22.17 11.61 -10.70
N LEU A 66 21.32 12.28 -11.48
CA LEU A 66 20.47 13.36 -10.99
C LEU A 66 19.50 12.85 -9.91
N LYS A 67 18.91 11.67 -10.13
CA LYS A 67 18.02 11.02 -9.16
C LYS A 67 18.77 10.76 -7.86
N LYS A 68 19.95 10.16 -7.92
CA LYS A 68 20.79 9.93 -6.73
C LYS A 68 21.13 11.25 -6.02
N MET A 69 21.57 12.26 -6.76
CA MET A 69 21.89 13.58 -6.19
C MET A 69 20.69 14.24 -5.53
N PHE A 70 19.49 14.12 -6.11
CA PHE A 70 18.26 14.63 -5.53
C PHE A 70 17.88 13.88 -4.24
N LEU A 71 17.91 12.55 -4.26
CA LEU A 71 17.57 11.72 -3.10
C LEU A 71 18.56 11.88 -1.94
N ASP A 72 19.82 12.22 -2.23
CA ASP A 72 20.88 12.44 -1.23
C ASP A 72 20.92 13.88 -0.66
N ILE A 73 20.01 14.77 -1.09
CA ILE A 73 19.86 16.10 -0.45
C ILE A 73 19.47 15.89 1.02
N ARG A 74 20.31 16.42 1.93
CA ARG A 74 20.13 16.29 3.37
C ARG A 74 19.06 17.22 3.90
N ILE A 75 18.28 16.71 4.84
CA ILE A 75 17.22 17.40 5.58
C ILE A 75 17.60 17.35 7.06
N ASP A 76 18.69 18.05 7.40
CA ASP A 76 19.26 18.08 8.74
C ASP A 76 18.97 19.41 9.46
N GLU A 77 19.53 19.59 10.66
CA GLU A 77 19.36 20.87 11.39
C GLU A 77 19.91 22.08 10.63
N LYS A 78 20.90 21.90 9.73
CA LYS A 78 21.44 23.01 8.93
C LYS A 78 20.40 23.47 7.92
N TYR A 79 19.60 22.55 7.39
CA TYR A 79 18.46 22.89 6.55
C TYR A 79 17.42 23.72 7.32
N VAL A 80 17.02 23.30 8.53
CA VAL A 80 16.05 24.06 9.34
C VAL A 80 16.56 25.47 9.65
N ARG A 81 17.87 25.62 9.89
CA ARG A 81 18.50 26.92 10.19
C ARG A 81 18.73 27.79 8.95
N ASN A 82 18.88 27.21 7.77
CA ASN A 82 19.10 27.92 6.51
C ASN A 82 18.43 27.21 5.32
N PRO A 83 17.09 27.31 5.20
CA PRO A 83 16.34 26.58 4.18
C PRO A 83 16.65 27.06 2.76
N THR A 84 17.19 28.26 2.60
CA THR A 84 17.46 28.91 1.30
C THR A 84 18.36 28.09 0.39
N ILE A 85 19.40 27.43 0.93
CA ILE A 85 20.36 26.67 0.12
C ILE A 85 19.70 25.43 -0.49
N VAL A 86 18.93 24.70 0.31
CA VAL A 86 18.19 23.52 -0.17
C VAL A 86 17.06 23.95 -1.09
N PHE A 87 16.39 25.07 -0.81
CA PHE A 87 15.39 25.65 -1.69
C PHE A 87 15.97 25.94 -3.09
N ILE A 88 17.13 26.59 -3.16
CA ILE A 88 17.84 26.84 -4.42
C ILE A 88 18.22 25.52 -5.10
N THR A 89 18.68 24.52 -4.32
CA THR A 89 19.11 23.22 -4.84
C THR A 89 17.94 22.44 -5.45
N ILE A 90 16.82 22.33 -4.74
CA ILE A 90 15.59 21.69 -5.23
C ILE A 90 15.09 22.43 -6.47
N ASN A 91 15.01 23.77 -6.44
CA ASN A 91 14.58 24.53 -7.60
C ASN A 91 15.49 24.32 -8.82
N ARG A 92 16.81 24.25 -8.62
CA ARG A 92 17.78 23.99 -9.69
C ARG A 92 17.55 22.64 -10.36
N TYR A 93 17.19 21.61 -9.61
CA TYR A 93 16.97 20.26 -10.16
C TYR A 93 15.55 20.06 -10.70
N ILE A 94 14.54 20.53 -9.97
CA ILE A 94 13.14 20.21 -10.23
C ILE A 94 12.48 21.22 -11.17
N SER A 95 12.75 22.52 -11.04
CA SER A 95 12.06 23.54 -11.86
C SER A 95 12.30 23.38 -13.37
N PRO A 96 13.50 23.04 -13.86
CA PRO A 96 13.71 22.77 -15.29
C PRO A 96 12.89 21.59 -15.82
N LEU A 97 12.69 20.57 -14.97
CA LEU A 97 12.00 19.32 -15.33
C LEU A 97 10.49 19.46 -15.19
N PHE A 98 9.98 20.04 -14.09
CA PHE A 98 8.56 19.99 -13.72
C PHE A 98 7.92 21.35 -13.43
N GLY A 99 8.66 22.44 -13.69
CA GLY A 99 8.20 23.81 -13.47
C GLY A 99 8.29 24.30 -12.01
N ALA A 100 8.17 25.62 -11.85
CA ALA A 100 8.35 26.29 -10.57
C ALA A 100 7.27 25.94 -9.53
N ASN A 101 6.03 25.71 -9.95
CA ASN A 101 4.92 25.39 -9.04
C ASN A 101 5.15 24.06 -8.31
N THR A 102 5.53 23.02 -9.06
CA THR A 102 5.89 21.70 -8.52
C THR A 102 7.08 21.81 -7.58
N ALA A 103 8.13 22.53 -7.97
CA ALA A 103 9.30 22.76 -7.12
C ALA A 103 8.94 23.49 -5.81
N ASN A 104 8.05 24.49 -5.88
CA ASN A 104 7.58 25.21 -4.70
C ASN A 104 6.76 24.33 -3.75
N ARG A 105 5.86 23.49 -4.26
CA ARG A 105 5.12 22.53 -3.43
C ARG A 105 6.05 21.52 -2.76
N ILE A 106 7.01 20.95 -3.51
CA ILE A 106 8.02 20.05 -2.94
C ILE A 106 8.80 20.75 -1.83
N ASN A 107 9.25 21.99 -2.04
CA ASN A 107 9.93 22.75 -0.99
C ASN A 107 9.09 22.92 0.27
N LYS A 108 7.79 23.26 0.14
CA LYS A 108 6.86 23.37 1.28
C LYS A 108 6.79 22.04 2.07
N ILE A 109 6.70 20.90 1.39
CA ILE A 109 6.67 19.58 2.04
C ILE A 109 7.97 19.31 2.79
N ILE A 110 9.14 19.55 2.17
CA ILE A 110 10.44 19.30 2.80
C ILE A 110 10.64 20.18 4.05
N ILE A 111 10.20 21.45 4.04
CA ILE A 111 10.23 22.31 5.24
C ILE A 111 9.39 21.71 6.36
N GLN A 112 8.14 21.32 6.09
CA GLN A 112 7.25 20.76 7.10
C GLN A 112 7.76 19.41 7.63
N ILE A 113 8.37 18.58 6.78
CA ILE A 113 9.01 17.33 7.23
C ILE A 113 10.22 17.58 8.12
N ALA A 114 11.02 18.62 7.86
CA ALA A 114 12.10 18.99 8.75
C ALA A 114 11.59 19.43 10.14
N ALA A 115 10.43 20.09 10.19
CA ALA A 115 9.75 20.41 11.45
C ALA A 115 9.23 19.15 12.17
N ILE A 116 8.63 18.20 11.44
CA ILE A 116 8.20 16.90 11.98
C ILE A 116 9.39 16.15 12.57
N LYS A 117 10.50 16.05 11.83
CA LYS A 117 11.73 15.41 12.29
C LYS A 117 12.22 16.02 13.60
N LYS A 118 12.29 17.35 13.68
CA LYS A 118 12.70 18.06 14.90
C LYS A 118 11.78 17.71 16.07
N SER A 119 10.48 17.64 15.85
CA SER A 119 9.52 17.21 16.87
C SER A 119 9.77 15.78 17.34
N PHE A 120 10.04 14.85 16.42
CA PHE A 120 10.37 13.46 16.78
C PHE A 120 11.66 13.34 17.57
N ASP A 121 12.68 14.10 17.21
CA ASP A 121 13.96 14.13 17.93
C ASP A 121 13.78 14.68 19.35
N GLN A 122 12.98 15.74 19.53
CA GLN A 122 12.68 16.34 20.83
C GLN A 122 11.90 15.42 21.76
N HIS A 123 11.01 14.58 21.22
CA HIS A 123 10.17 13.66 22.01
C HIS A 123 10.76 12.24 22.11
N HIS A 124 12.02 12.04 21.69
CA HIS A 124 12.67 10.72 21.63
C HIS A 124 11.88 9.65 20.83
N LEU A 125 10.95 10.06 19.97
CA LEU A 125 10.14 9.16 19.15
C LEU A 125 10.98 8.44 18.08
N SER A 126 12.13 9.03 17.71
CA SER A 126 13.12 8.43 16.82
C SER A 126 13.70 7.11 17.36
N HIS A 127 13.70 6.90 18.68
CA HIS A 127 14.19 5.66 19.30
C HIS A 127 13.18 4.51 19.21
N TYR A 128 11.89 4.81 19.15
CA TYR A 128 10.80 3.82 19.10
C TYR A 128 10.38 3.44 17.68
N ARG A 129 10.72 4.28 16.67
CA ARG A 129 10.48 4.02 15.25
C ARG A 129 11.76 4.16 14.42
N PRO A 130 12.78 3.31 14.64
CA PRO A 130 14.11 3.44 14.04
C PRO A 130 14.15 3.27 12.51
N VAL A 131 13.02 2.94 11.88
CA VAL A 131 12.94 2.62 10.45
C VAL A 131 13.10 3.85 9.55
N PHE A 132 12.70 5.05 10.01
CA PHE A 132 12.76 6.26 9.18
C PHE A 132 13.61 7.34 9.84
N LYS A 133 14.86 7.51 9.37
CA LYS A 133 15.81 8.50 9.90
C LYS A 133 15.47 9.94 9.48
N LEU A 134 14.70 10.10 8.39
CA LEU A 134 14.32 11.38 7.79
C LEU A 134 15.53 12.31 7.57
N GLU A 135 16.71 11.76 7.23
CA GLU A 135 17.95 12.54 7.11
C GLU A 135 18.16 13.12 5.72
N LYS A 136 17.51 12.54 4.71
CA LYS A 136 17.61 12.94 3.30
C LYS A 136 16.28 12.77 2.57
N ILE A 137 16.16 13.36 1.38
CA ILE A 137 14.94 13.28 0.56
C ILE A 137 14.52 11.83 0.32
N GLY A 138 15.45 10.91 0.09
CA GLY A 138 15.14 9.48 -0.06
C GLY A 138 14.36 8.91 1.14
N ASP A 139 14.83 9.18 2.35
CA ASP A 139 14.18 8.72 3.59
C ASP A 139 12.76 9.31 3.74
N VAL A 140 12.59 10.57 3.31
CA VAL A 140 11.29 11.26 3.32
C VAL A 140 10.32 10.67 2.33
N VAL A 141 10.79 10.30 1.13
CA VAL A 141 9.97 9.63 0.12
C VAL A 141 9.46 8.29 0.65
N ASP A 142 10.34 7.49 1.26
CA ASP A 142 9.95 6.19 1.82
C ASP A 142 8.98 6.34 3.00
N TYR A 143 9.23 7.33 3.86
CA TYR A 143 8.33 7.70 4.95
C TYR A 143 6.94 8.08 4.43
N LEU A 144 6.86 9.09 3.54
CA LEU A 144 5.58 9.56 3.01
C LEU A 144 4.83 8.48 2.22
N GLN A 145 5.54 7.67 1.43
CA GLN A 145 4.95 6.54 0.70
C GLN A 145 4.25 5.57 1.65
N SER A 146 4.85 5.26 2.80
CA SER A 146 4.25 4.34 3.77
C SER A 146 3.05 4.94 4.52
N ARG A 147 2.88 6.28 4.51
CA ARG A 147 1.75 7.00 5.16
C ARG A 147 0.67 7.45 4.17
N ARG A 148 0.91 7.30 2.87
CA ARG A 148 0.04 7.76 1.78
C ARG A 148 -1.45 7.43 1.99
N ARG A 149 -1.76 6.19 2.38
CA ARG A 149 -3.13 5.76 2.70
C ARG A 149 -3.73 6.49 3.90
N HIS A 150 -2.95 6.71 4.95
CA HIS A 150 -3.41 7.40 6.15
C HIS A 150 -3.72 8.88 5.87
N TYR A 151 -2.93 9.53 5.02
CA TYR A 151 -3.22 10.89 4.58
C TYR A 151 -4.51 10.99 3.76
N LEU A 152 -4.72 10.05 2.83
CA LEU A 152 -5.99 9.94 2.10
C LEU A 152 -7.17 9.62 3.03
N ALA A 153 -6.99 8.79 4.06
CA ALA A 153 -8.04 8.50 5.03
C ALA A 153 -8.55 9.78 5.69
N LEU A 154 -7.65 10.64 6.14
CA LEU A 154 -8.03 11.94 6.71
C LEU A 154 -8.75 12.82 5.68
N LEU A 155 -8.35 12.80 4.39
CA LEU A 155 -9.07 13.53 3.34
C LEU A 155 -10.52 13.02 3.17
N TYR A 156 -10.74 11.71 3.20
CA TYR A 156 -12.06 11.10 3.10
C TYR A 156 -12.97 11.38 4.29
N MET A 157 -12.42 11.72 5.46
CA MET A 157 -13.15 12.01 6.69
C MET A 157 -13.70 13.45 6.74
N ILE A 158 -13.06 14.40 6.05
CA ILE A 158 -13.40 15.83 6.10
C ILE A 158 -14.89 16.12 5.84
N PRO A 159 -15.55 15.55 4.81
CA PRO A 159 -16.94 15.85 4.52
C PRO A 159 -17.90 15.61 5.69
N ASP A 160 -17.62 14.60 6.50
CA ASP A 160 -18.54 14.07 7.50
C ASP A 160 -18.21 14.53 8.93
N ILE A 161 -16.96 14.91 9.19
CA ILE A 161 -16.48 15.21 10.54
C ILE A 161 -16.28 16.70 10.77
N CYS A 162 -15.87 17.46 9.76
CA CYS A 162 -15.57 18.88 9.91
C CYS A 162 -16.84 19.72 9.97
N ILE A 163 -17.12 20.29 11.14
CA ILE A 163 -18.33 21.05 11.46
C ILE A 163 -18.04 22.42 12.09
N GLY A 164 -16.78 22.71 12.37
CA GLY A 164 -16.35 23.93 13.05
C GLY A 164 -16.09 25.08 12.08
N ASN A 165 -15.35 26.07 12.56
CA ASN A 165 -15.10 27.33 11.87
C ASN A 165 -13.62 27.74 11.84
N GLU A 166 -12.72 26.90 12.37
CA GLU A 166 -11.29 27.18 12.34
C GLU A 166 -10.74 27.03 10.93
N THR A 167 -9.93 27.98 10.50
CA THR A 167 -9.22 27.89 9.20
C THR A 167 -7.87 27.20 9.45
N PRO A 168 -7.50 26.16 8.68
CA PRO A 168 -6.22 25.50 8.84
C PRO A 168 -5.06 26.44 8.53
N ASP A 169 -3.94 26.29 9.25
CA ASP A 169 -2.69 26.93 8.86
C ASP A 169 -1.97 26.09 7.78
N GLU A 170 -1.94 26.61 6.54
CA GLU A 170 -1.25 25.97 5.41
C GLU A 170 0.22 25.65 5.68
N GLN A 171 0.88 26.39 6.58
CA GLN A 171 2.30 26.19 6.90
C GLN A 171 2.53 25.04 7.88
N CYS A 172 1.51 24.66 8.65
CA CYS A 172 1.60 23.66 9.72
C CYS A 172 0.76 22.40 9.45
N ILE A 173 -0.16 22.44 8.48
CA ILE A 173 -1.16 21.38 8.30
C ILE A 173 -0.56 19.97 8.13
N LEU A 174 0.59 19.82 7.45
CA LEU A 174 1.23 18.51 7.33
C LEU A 174 1.75 18.02 8.67
N VAL A 175 2.26 18.92 9.52
CA VAL A 175 2.73 18.60 10.88
C VAL A 175 1.55 18.11 11.73
N ASP A 176 0.43 18.83 11.70
CA ASP A 176 -0.76 18.52 12.49
C ASP A 176 -1.36 17.18 12.05
N PHE A 177 -1.57 16.99 10.75
CA PHE A 177 -2.17 15.77 10.22
C PHE A 177 -1.22 14.58 10.30
N THR A 178 0.10 14.79 10.19
CA THR A 178 1.07 13.71 10.44
C THR A 178 1.06 13.30 11.90
N THR A 179 0.85 14.23 12.83
CA THR A 179 0.67 13.90 14.26
C THR A 179 -0.58 13.04 14.45
N LEU A 180 -1.69 13.38 13.81
CA LEU A 180 -2.91 12.56 13.80
C LEU A 180 -2.64 11.14 13.27
N VAL A 181 -1.92 11.04 12.16
CA VAL A 181 -1.56 9.74 11.56
C VAL A 181 -0.65 8.92 12.48
N GLU A 182 0.44 9.50 12.97
CA GLU A 182 1.49 8.75 13.68
C GLU A 182 1.07 8.28 15.06
N LEU A 183 0.38 9.14 15.81
CA LEU A 183 -0.01 8.88 17.19
C LEU A 183 -1.33 8.13 17.28
N TYR A 184 -2.28 8.40 16.39
CA TYR A 184 -3.65 7.87 16.51
C TYR A 184 -3.99 6.91 15.37
N GLY A 185 -3.83 7.34 14.11
CA GLY A 185 -4.21 6.54 12.94
C GLY A 185 -3.47 5.21 12.84
N MET A 186 -2.14 5.24 13.00
CA MET A 186 -1.30 4.04 13.01
C MET A 186 -1.53 3.17 14.24
N SER A 187 -1.88 3.78 15.38
CA SER A 187 -2.24 3.05 16.60
C SER A 187 -3.53 2.24 16.39
N ILE A 188 -4.54 2.81 15.75
CA ILE A 188 -5.78 2.12 15.38
C ILE A 188 -5.49 0.89 14.50
N THR A 189 -4.75 1.07 13.39
CA THR A 189 -4.46 -0.04 12.47
C THR A 189 -3.61 -1.14 13.11
N SER A 190 -2.61 -0.75 13.92
CA SER A 190 -1.76 -1.70 14.64
C SER A 190 -2.54 -2.45 15.73
N SER A 191 -3.48 -1.79 16.39
CA SER A 191 -4.33 -2.41 17.42
C SER A 191 -5.28 -3.44 16.82
N TYR A 192 -5.88 -3.17 15.66
CA TYR A 192 -6.66 -4.14 14.91
C TYR A 192 -5.85 -5.39 14.50
N LEU A 193 -4.60 -5.19 14.06
CA LEU A 193 -3.69 -6.31 13.78
C LEU A 193 -3.39 -7.12 15.05
N ASN A 194 -3.07 -6.45 16.16
CA ASN A 194 -2.83 -7.10 17.44
C ASN A 194 -4.04 -7.88 17.95
N LEU A 195 -5.26 -7.37 17.74
CA LEU A 195 -6.48 -8.11 18.08
C LEU A 195 -6.61 -9.39 17.26
N VAL A 196 -6.28 -9.37 15.96
CA VAL A 196 -6.22 -10.59 15.14
C VAL A 196 -5.17 -11.56 15.65
N MET A 197 -3.97 -11.09 16.00
CA MET A 197 -2.91 -11.92 16.56
C MET A 197 -3.37 -12.56 17.87
N SER A 198 -4.03 -11.79 18.74
CA SER A 198 -4.61 -12.30 19.99
C SER A 198 -5.67 -13.38 19.76
N ASP A 199 -6.44 -13.32 18.67
CA ASP A 199 -7.45 -14.33 18.32
C ASP A 199 -6.84 -15.64 17.77
N ILE A 200 -5.54 -15.61 17.41
CA ILE A 200 -4.82 -16.71 16.77
C ILE A 200 -3.84 -17.36 17.74
N TYR A 201 -3.00 -16.58 18.43
CA TYR A 201 -1.98 -17.06 19.35
C TYR A 201 -2.53 -17.14 20.79
N HIS A 202 -2.37 -18.32 21.40
CA HIS A 202 -2.84 -18.55 22.77
C HIS A 202 -1.98 -17.85 23.83
N ASP A 203 -0.70 -17.65 23.54
CA ASP A 203 0.30 -17.00 24.38
C ASP A 203 0.43 -15.49 24.08
N PHE A 204 -0.51 -14.89 23.35
CA PHE A 204 -0.45 -13.47 23.01
C PHE A 204 -0.39 -12.58 24.26
N GLN A 205 0.58 -11.67 24.28
CA GLN A 205 0.84 -10.73 25.36
C GLN A 205 1.25 -9.37 24.81
N ILE A 206 0.91 -8.32 25.56
CA ILE A 206 1.43 -6.97 25.34
C ILE A 206 2.34 -6.61 26.50
N GLU A 207 3.54 -6.20 26.15
CA GLU A 207 4.48 -5.52 27.04
C GLU A 207 4.30 -4.00 26.87
N ILE A 208 4.14 -3.30 27.99
CA ILE A 208 4.08 -1.84 28.03
C ILE A 208 5.42 -1.34 28.59
N ILE A 209 6.11 -0.55 27.77
CA ILE A 209 7.37 0.11 28.11
C ILE A 209 7.21 1.59 27.79
N ASP A 210 7.27 2.46 28.81
CA ASP A 210 7.17 3.93 28.64
C ASP A 210 5.94 4.36 27.83
N ASN A 211 4.78 3.74 28.09
CA ASN A 211 3.50 3.90 27.37
C ASN A 211 3.51 3.44 25.90
N VAL A 212 4.55 2.73 25.45
CA VAL A 212 4.60 2.07 24.15
C VAL A 212 4.19 0.62 24.29
N PHE A 213 3.28 0.17 23.42
CA PHE A 213 2.85 -1.23 23.38
C PHE A 213 3.74 -2.03 22.45
N LYS A 214 4.25 -3.15 22.95
CA LYS A 214 4.97 -4.13 22.16
C LYS A 214 4.30 -5.49 22.32
N SER A 215 3.83 -6.05 21.21
CA SER A 215 3.31 -7.41 21.18
C SER A 215 4.45 -8.42 21.08
N ASN A 216 4.27 -9.59 21.69
CA ASN A 216 5.20 -10.72 21.53
C ASN A 216 5.13 -11.38 20.15
N HIS A 217 4.10 -11.06 19.36
CA HIS A 217 3.93 -11.51 17.98
C HIS A 217 3.73 -10.32 17.03
N TRP A 218 4.26 -10.41 15.81
CA TRP A 218 4.10 -9.40 14.76
C TRP A 218 3.97 -10.07 13.39
N ILE A 219 3.51 -9.32 12.40
CA ILE A 219 3.43 -9.77 11.01
C ILE A 219 3.71 -8.63 10.05
N GLU A 220 4.45 -8.93 8.98
CA GLU A 220 4.62 -8.00 7.87
C GLU A 220 3.44 -8.13 6.89
N THR A 221 2.66 -7.06 6.74
CA THR A 221 1.35 -7.14 6.11
C THR A 221 1.37 -7.01 4.59
N LEU A 222 2.32 -6.26 4.01
CA LEU A 222 2.39 -6.01 2.57
C LEU A 222 3.82 -5.81 2.07
N ASP A 223 3.95 -5.86 0.75
CA ASP A 223 5.16 -5.56 0.01
C ASP A 223 5.53 -4.07 0.16
N VAL A 224 6.81 -3.75 0.28
CA VAL A 224 7.31 -2.39 0.61
C VAL A 224 6.84 -1.35 -0.40
N ASP A 225 6.66 -1.75 -1.66
CA ASP A 225 6.28 -0.85 -2.76
C ASP A 225 4.76 -0.65 -2.90
N PHE A 226 3.93 -1.52 -2.31
CA PHE A 226 2.49 -1.53 -2.54
C PHE A 226 1.73 -1.26 -1.25
N SER A 227 1.00 -0.15 -1.26
CA SER A 227 0.07 0.15 -0.17
C SER A 227 -1.13 -0.79 -0.18
N ASP A 228 -1.61 -1.26 -1.35
CA ASP A 228 -2.79 -2.12 -1.50
C ASP A 228 -2.46 -3.58 -1.92
N PRO A 229 -3.13 -4.61 -1.36
CA PRO A 229 -2.87 -6.00 -1.74
C PRO A 229 -3.31 -6.29 -3.18
N GLU A 230 -2.37 -6.74 -4.02
CA GLU A 230 -2.64 -7.16 -5.39
C GLU A 230 -2.15 -8.60 -5.64
N ARG A 231 -2.95 -9.42 -6.33
CA ARG A 231 -2.53 -10.79 -6.71
C ARG A 231 -1.38 -10.81 -7.70
N ILE A 232 -1.43 -9.90 -8.66
CA ILE A 232 -0.40 -9.65 -9.67
C ILE A 232 -0.41 -8.15 -9.92
N SER A 233 0.74 -7.51 -9.76
CA SER A 233 0.91 -6.10 -10.08
C SER A 233 1.20 -5.91 -11.57
N ILE A 234 1.00 -4.69 -12.07
CA ILE A 234 1.37 -4.35 -13.45
C ILE A 234 2.87 -4.54 -13.68
N ILE A 235 3.70 -4.21 -12.69
CA ILE A 235 5.16 -4.38 -12.73
C ILE A 235 5.51 -5.85 -12.87
N ALA A 236 4.90 -6.74 -12.07
CA ALA A 236 5.14 -8.17 -12.17
C ALA A 236 4.72 -8.75 -13.54
N MET A 237 3.64 -8.24 -14.13
CA MET A 237 3.23 -8.62 -15.49
C MET A 237 4.24 -8.15 -16.54
N GLU A 238 4.71 -6.91 -16.44
CA GLU A 238 5.70 -6.36 -17.37
C GLU A 238 7.06 -7.06 -17.27
N ASP A 239 7.51 -7.36 -16.05
CA ASP A 239 8.80 -7.99 -15.81
C ASP A 239 8.84 -9.46 -16.24
N LEU A 240 7.74 -10.19 -15.99
CA LEU A 240 7.73 -11.66 -16.14
C LEU A 240 6.93 -12.16 -17.33
N ARG A 241 6.05 -11.34 -17.90
CA ARG A 241 5.12 -11.71 -18.98
C ARG A 241 4.97 -10.62 -20.04
N ALA A 242 6.02 -9.81 -20.26
CA ALA A 242 6.03 -8.73 -21.26
C ALA A 242 5.64 -9.21 -22.67
N ASP A 243 6.00 -10.45 -23.00
CA ASP A 243 5.70 -11.15 -24.26
C ASP A 243 4.18 -11.34 -24.49
N GLN A 244 3.38 -11.30 -23.43
CA GLN A 244 1.93 -11.50 -23.48
C GLN A 244 1.15 -10.19 -23.55
N ILE A 245 1.84 -9.04 -23.48
CA ILE A 245 1.22 -7.72 -23.41
C ILE A 245 1.35 -7.05 -24.78
N ALA A 246 0.21 -6.87 -25.46
CA ALA A 246 0.15 -6.03 -26.64
C ALA A 246 0.31 -4.57 -26.21
N ARG A 247 1.45 -3.95 -26.51
CA ARG A 247 1.73 -2.56 -26.12
C ARG A 247 0.76 -1.61 -26.85
N PRO A 248 -0.10 -0.87 -26.12
CA PRO A 248 -0.99 0.08 -26.75
C PRO A 248 -0.22 1.31 -27.22
N GLU A 249 -0.77 2.01 -28.20
CA GLU A 249 -0.26 3.33 -28.58
C GLU A 249 -0.55 4.33 -27.45
N MET A 250 0.52 5.00 -26.99
CA MET A 250 0.47 5.95 -25.90
C MET A 250 0.40 7.38 -26.43
N GLU A 251 -0.44 8.19 -25.81
CA GLU A 251 -0.50 9.63 -26.06
C GLU A 251 0.76 10.32 -25.51
N ALA A 252 1.21 11.37 -26.17
CA ALA A 252 2.29 12.20 -25.65
C ALA A 252 1.83 12.91 -24.36
N ALA A 253 2.57 12.67 -23.27
CA ALA A 253 2.38 13.39 -22.02
C ALA A 253 3.13 14.74 -22.06
N PRO A 254 2.65 15.78 -21.35
CA PRO A 254 3.35 17.05 -21.24
C PRO A 254 4.72 16.85 -20.58
N ALA A 255 5.80 17.22 -21.28
CA ALA A 255 7.17 16.95 -20.82
C ALA A 255 7.55 17.58 -19.47
N LYS A 256 6.79 18.58 -19.00
CA LYS A 256 7.02 19.28 -17.72
C LYS A 256 5.98 18.98 -16.64
N ALA A 257 5.15 17.96 -16.84
CA ALA A 257 4.16 17.55 -15.85
C ALA A 257 4.50 16.16 -15.33
N ILE A 258 4.30 15.95 -14.03
CA ILE A 258 4.41 14.63 -13.39
C ILE A 258 3.05 13.90 -13.33
N PHE A 259 1.98 14.66 -13.54
CA PHE A 259 0.59 14.25 -13.56
C PHE A 259 -0.10 14.94 -14.73
N SER A 260 -0.99 14.23 -15.44
CA SER A 260 -1.68 14.79 -16.58
C SER A 260 -2.84 13.93 -17.07
N ALA A 261 -3.78 14.55 -17.77
CA ALA A 261 -4.88 13.82 -18.38
C ALA A 261 -4.42 12.77 -19.42
N PRO A 262 -3.41 13.02 -20.28
CA PRO A 262 -2.82 11.97 -21.11
C PRO A 262 -2.22 10.82 -20.31
N GLU A 263 -1.57 11.08 -19.17
CA GLU A 263 -1.02 10.03 -18.30
C GLU A 263 -2.14 9.14 -17.74
N LEU A 264 -3.23 9.73 -17.24
CA LEU A 264 -4.41 8.98 -16.80
C LEU A 264 -4.97 8.09 -17.93
N ARG A 265 -5.13 8.64 -19.15
CA ARG A 265 -5.62 7.86 -20.30
C ARG A 265 -4.66 6.76 -20.71
N ASN A 266 -3.35 7.04 -20.74
CA ASN A 266 -2.32 6.04 -21.02
C ASN A 266 -2.31 4.94 -19.98
N PHE A 267 -2.51 5.29 -18.71
CA PHE A 267 -2.61 4.35 -17.62
C PHE A 267 -3.83 3.41 -17.77
N VAL A 268 -4.99 3.96 -18.12
CA VAL A 268 -6.20 3.17 -18.44
C VAL A 268 -5.94 2.21 -19.60
N LYS A 269 -5.31 2.69 -20.69
CA LYS A 269 -4.90 1.83 -21.84
C LYS A 269 -3.95 0.73 -21.39
N LYS A 270 -2.96 1.07 -20.57
CA LYS A 270 -1.95 0.15 -20.05
C LYS A 270 -2.58 -0.97 -19.23
N ILE A 271 -3.42 -0.65 -18.23
CA ILE A 271 -4.17 -1.67 -17.46
C ILE A 271 -4.98 -2.56 -18.40
N THR A 272 -5.71 -1.95 -19.32
CA THR A 272 -6.59 -2.68 -20.24
C THR A 272 -5.79 -3.67 -21.08
N ALA A 273 -4.64 -3.26 -21.60
CA ALA A 273 -3.75 -4.10 -22.41
C ALA A 273 -3.07 -5.19 -21.58
N THR A 274 -2.51 -4.86 -20.41
CA THR A 274 -1.76 -5.79 -19.57
C THR A 274 -2.61 -6.99 -19.12
N TYR A 275 -3.89 -6.77 -18.83
CA TYR A 275 -4.77 -7.82 -18.31
C TYR A 275 -5.77 -8.37 -19.33
N ASP A 276 -5.63 -8.00 -20.61
CA ASP A 276 -6.54 -8.43 -21.70
C ASP A 276 -6.59 -9.96 -21.85
N ALA A 277 -5.44 -10.62 -21.67
CA ALA A 277 -5.32 -12.09 -21.72
C ALA A 277 -6.23 -12.81 -20.70
N PHE A 278 -6.72 -12.09 -19.68
CA PHE A 278 -7.64 -12.58 -18.66
C PHE A 278 -9.10 -12.20 -18.90
N ASN A 279 -9.42 -11.72 -20.10
CA ASN A 279 -10.75 -11.24 -20.49
C ASN A 279 -11.21 -10.05 -19.63
N LEU A 280 -10.30 -9.09 -19.39
CA LEU A 280 -10.62 -7.85 -18.68
C LEU A 280 -11.58 -6.98 -19.50
N LYS A 281 -11.45 -6.96 -20.84
CA LYS A 281 -12.28 -6.16 -21.77
C LYS A 281 -13.71 -6.70 -21.94
N ASP A 282 -14.38 -7.10 -20.86
CA ASP A 282 -15.81 -7.32 -20.91
C ASP A 282 -16.57 -5.98 -20.84
N SER A 283 -17.87 -6.04 -21.11
CA SER A 283 -18.70 -4.86 -21.19
C SER A 283 -18.74 -4.06 -19.87
N TYR A 284 -18.64 -4.73 -18.72
CA TYR A 284 -18.66 -4.09 -17.41
C TYR A 284 -17.40 -3.25 -17.15
N PHE A 285 -16.22 -3.80 -17.45
CA PHE A 285 -14.98 -3.05 -17.32
C PHE A 285 -14.87 -1.93 -18.36
N LEU A 286 -15.34 -2.16 -19.60
CA LEU A 286 -15.30 -1.15 -20.66
C LEU A 286 -16.17 0.07 -20.33
N GLU A 287 -17.27 -0.07 -19.59
CA GLU A 287 -18.03 1.09 -19.11
C GLU A 287 -17.22 1.93 -18.12
N ILE A 288 -16.56 1.30 -17.15
CA ILE A 288 -15.67 2.02 -16.21
C ILE A 288 -14.51 2.70 -16.94
N HIS A 289 -13.92 2.00 -17.92
CA HIS A 289 -12.90 2.56 -18.79
C HIS A 289 -13.40 3.83 -19.48
N ASN A 290 -14.58 3.76 -20.14
CA ASN A 290 -15.15 4.89 -20.88
C ASN A 290 -15.50 6.07 -19.97
N ILE A 291 -16.05 5.81 -18.78
CA ILE A 291 -16.31 6.84 -17.77
C ILE A 291 -15.01 7.56 -17.41
N ILE A 292 -13.93 6.84 -17.12
CA ILE A 292 -12.65 7.46 -16.75
C ILE A 292 -12.07 8.29 -17.90
N LEU A 293 -12.17 7.80 -19.14
CA LEU A 293 -11.77 8.58 -20.32
C LEU A 293 -12.57 9.89 -20.42
N GLU A 294 -13.89 9.83 -20.25
CA GLU A 294 -14.76 11.01 -20.28
C GLU A 294 -14.41 11.98 -19.14
N LEU A 295 -14.20 11.47 -17.93
CA LEU A 295 -13.77 12.26 -16.76
C LEU A 295 -12.40 12.91 -16.97
N SER A 296 -11.48 12.29 -17.73
CA SER A 296 -10.16 12.87 -18.00
C SER A 296 -10.24 14.24 -18.70
N HIS A 297 -11.34 14.52 -19.42
CA HIS A 297 -11.57 15.82 -20.06
C HIS A 297 -11.98 16.93 -19.08
N TYR A 298 -12.37 16.58 -17.85
CA TYR A 298 -12.72 17.51 -16.78
C TYR A 298 -11.54 17.83 -15.87
N MET A 299 -10.34 17.28 -16.15
CA MET A 299 -9.15 17.55 -15.34
C MET A 299 -8.73 19.01 -15.45
N LYS A 300 -8.60 19.66 -14.29
CA LYS A 300 -8.07 21.00 -14.09
C LYS A 300 -6.62 20.92 -13.62
N ASP A 301 -5.80 21.85 -14.11
CA ASP A 301 -4.37 21.96 -13.77
C ASP A 301 -3.61 20.62 -13.90
N ASN A 302 -4.05 19.77 -14.83
CA ASN A 302 -3.50 18.43 -15.07
C ASN A 302 -3.48 17.49 -13.86
N TYR A 303 -4.21 17.77 -12.78
CA TYR A 303 -4.10 17.00 -11.53
C TYR A 303 -5.44 16.53 -10.96
N TYR A 304 -6.44 17.40 -10.93
CA TYR A 304 -7.69 17.14 -10.20
C TYR A 304 -8.93 17.39 -11.04
N ILE A 305 -10.05 16.81 -10.62
CA ILE A 305 -11.37 17.00 -11.22
C ILE A 305 -12.28 17.62 -10.17
N GLU A 306 -12.99 18.68 -10.57
CA GLU A 306 -14.12 19.22 -9.83
C GLU A 306 -15.33 19.23 -10.76
N ILE A 307 -16.37 18.47 -10.38
CA ILE A 307 -17.57 18.30 -11.19
C ILE A 307 -18.81 18.37 -10.30
N LYS A 308 -19.86 19.04 -10.77
CA LYS A 308 -21.14 19.04 -10.04
C LYS A 308 -21.78 17.65 -10.12
N LYS A 309 -22.51 17.26 -9.07
CA LYS A 309 -23.25 15.98 -9.05
C LYS A 309 -24.17 15.80 -10.26
N GLU A 310 -24.82 16.86 -10.71
CA GLU A 310 -25.72 16.80 -11.87
C GLU A 310 -24.96 16.45 -13.17
N ASP A 311 -23.72 16.94 -13.30
CA ASP A 311 -22.93 16.71 -14.50
C ASP A 311 -22.30 15.31 -14.51
N ILE A 312 -21.86 14.80 -13.35
CA ILE A 312 -21.39 13.41 -13.28
C ILE A 312 -22.55 12.42 -13.57
N LEU A 313 -23.77 12.74 -13.13
CA LEU A 313 -24.94 11.92 -13.42
C LEU A 313 -25.25 11.86 -14.92
N LYS A 314 -24.97 12.92 -15.67
CA LYS A 314 -25.09 12.92 -17.15
C LYS A 314 -24.05 12.01 -17.81
N ILE A 315 -22.86 11.88 -17.23
CA ILE A 315 -21.83 10.94 -17.70
C ILE A 315 -22.29 9.50 -17.42
N PHE A 316 -22.78 9.27 -16.20
CA PHE A 316 -23.23 7.95 -15.77
C PHE A 316 -24.49 7.48 -16.48
N SER A 317 -25.41 8.37 -16.86
CA SER A 317 -26.63 8.01 -17.57
C SER A 317 -26.41 7.56 -19.02
N LYS A 318 -25.22 7.79 -19.58
CA LYS A 318 -24.83 7.30 -20.91
C LYS A 318 -24.45 5.81 -20.92
N GLN A 319 -24.27 5.20 -19.74
CA GLN A 319 -23.85 3.81 -19.61
C GLN A 319 -25.07 2.88 -19.70
N HIS A 320 -24.86 1.66 -20.21
CA HIS A 320 -25.93 0.74 -20.57
C HIS A 320 -26.04 -0.47 -19.63
N HIS A 321 -24.94 -0.91 -19.03
CA HIS A 321 -24.83 -2.11 -18.21
C HIS A 321 -24.89 -1.81 -16.71
N ILE A 322 -24.40 -0.64 -16.29
CA ILE A 322 -24.44 -0.21 -14.89
C ILE A 322 -25.41 0.96 -14.74
N LYS A 323 -26.36 0.85 -13.81
CA LYS A 323 -27.29 1.95 -13.54
C LYS A 323 -26.54 3.16 -12.97
N ALA A 324 -26.97 4.36 -13.32
CA ALA A 324 -26.36 5.59 -12.81
C ALA A 324 -26.33 5.67 -11.28
N THR A 325 -27.33 5.12 -10.58
CA THR A 325 -27.34 5.03 -9.11
C THR A 325 -26.23 4.13 -8.56
N ASP A 326 -25.98 3.00 -9.23
CA ASP A 326 -24.93 2.06 -8.83
C ASP A 326 -23.54 2.64 -9.14
N LEU A 327 -23.43 3.41 -10.23
CA LEU A 327 -22.23 4.18 -10.55
C LEU A 327 -21.97 5.26 -9.50
N MET A 328 -22.98 6.01 -9.06
CA MET A 328 -22.83 6.96 -7.94
C MET A 328 -22.31 6.26 -6.69
N ASP A 329 -22.89 5.12 -6.34
CA ASP A 329 -22.51 4.32 -5.18
C ASP A 329 -21.08 3.75 -5.26
N MET A 330 -20.57 3.58 -6.48
CA MET A 330 -19.23 3.06 -6.76
C MET A 330 -18.19 4.16 -6.93
N PHE A 331 -18.58 5.37 -7.35
CA PHE A 331 -17.66 6.46 -7.63
C PHE A 331 -17.54 7.48 -6.50
N VAL A 332 -18.59 7.69 -5.69
CA VAL A 332 -18.66 8.77 -4.70
C VAL A 332 -18.59 8.20 -3.28
N SER A 333 -17.60 8.65 -2.50
CA SER A 333 -17.42 8.28 -1.09
C SER A 333 -18.71 8.48 -0.29
N LYS A 334 -19.01 7.55 0.61
CA LYS A 334 -20.19 7.61 1.48
C LYS A 334 -19.77 7.62 2.93
N ASN A 335 -20.31 8.56 3.72
CA ASN A 335 -20.31 8.61 5.19
C ASN A 335 -19.11 7.91 5.84
N ASN A 336 -17.95 8.53 5.73
CA ASN A 336 -16.68 8.07 6.25
C ASN A 336 -16.39 8.76 7.59
N ASN A 337 -17.32 8.64 8.55
CA ASN A 337 -17.13 9.16 9.90
C ASN A 337 -16.14 8.33 10.74
N GLU A 338 -15.85 7.09 10.32
CA GLU A 338 -14.88 6.22 10.99
C GLU A 338 -13.55 6.15 10.23
N TYR A 339 -12.44 6.18 10.98
CA TYR A 339 -11.09 6.16 10.44
C TYR A 339 -10.81 4.89 9.63
N GLU A 340 -11.27 3.75 10.12
CA GLU A 340 -11.08 2.44 9.49
C GLU A 340 -11.91 2.22 8.22
N ASN A 341 -13.01 2.94 8.04
CA ASN A 341 -13.74 2.96 6.78
C ASN A 341 -12.95 3.78 5.76
N SER A 342 -12.43 4.92 6.21
CA SER A 342 -11.68 5.88 5.40
C SER A 342 -10.34 5.34 4.88
N ILE A 343 -9.58 4.60 5.71
CA ILE A 343 -8.31 3.97 5.30
C ILE A 343 -8.52 2.93 4.19
N ASN A 344 -9.72 2.37 4.11
CA ASN A 344 -10.12 1.34 3.15
C ASN A 344 -11.04 1.87 2.06
N GLU A 345 -11.23 3.19 1.98
CA GLU A 345 -12.03 3.83 0.94
C GLU A 345 -11.24 3.81 -0.38
N PHE A 346 -11.92 3.46 -1.47
CA PHE A 346 -11.36 3.41 -2.83
C PHE A 346 -12.17 4.22 -3.83
N ARG A 347 -13.28 4.81 -3.41
CA ARG A 347 -14.12 5.60 -4.30
C ARG A 347 -13.37 6.85 -4.74
N PRO A 348 -13.33 7.14 -6.05
CA PRO A 348 -12.47 8.17 -6.60
C PRO A 348 -12.95 9.59 -6.30
N PHE A 349 -14.22 9.80 -5.95
CA PHE A 349 -14.75 11.13 -5.67
C PHE A 349 -15.12 11.32 -4.20
N ILE A 350 -14.81 12.50 -3.70
CA ILE A 350 -15.29 13.01 -2.42
C ILE A 350 -16.32 14.11 -2.71
N ASP A 351 -17.45 14.08 -2.01
CA ASP A 351 -18.47 15.10 -2.10
C ASP A 351 -18.24 16.20 -1.06
N ILE A 352 -17.94 17.41 -1.52
CA ILE A 352 -17.83 18.59 -0.68
C ILE A 352 -18.95 19.54 -1.08
N GLU A 353 -20.03 19.50 -0.30
CA GLU A 353 -21.20 20.38 -0.44
C GLU A 353 -21.80 20.41 -1.86
N GLY A 354 -21.92 19.25 -2.51
CA GLY A 354 -22.53 19.10 -3.84
C GLY A 354 -21.54 19.22 -5.01
N VAL A 355 -20.27 19.53 -4.73
CA VAL A 355 -19.18 19.47 -5.70
C VAL A 355 -18.37 18.22 -5.44
N LEU A 356 -18.23 17.38 -6.47
CA LEU A 356 -17.43 16.17 -6.42
C LEU A 356 -16.00 16.48 -6.80
N PHE A 357 -15.07 16.14 -5.92
CA PHE A 357 -13.64 16.29 -6.12
C PHE A 357 -12.96 14.94 -6.29
N SER A 358 -12.04 14.86 -7.24
CA SER A 358 -11.16 13.69 -7.43
C SER A 358 -9.77 14.13 -7.86
N THR A 359 -8.78 13.28 -7.67
CA THR A 359 -7.43 13.45 -8.23
C THR A 359 -7.11 12.30 -9.16
N GLU A 360 -6.14 12.48 -10.05
CA GLU A 360 -5.60 11.41 -10.89
C GLU A 360 -5.27 10.16 -10.05
N ASN A 361 -4.59 10.34 -8.92
CA ASN A 361 -4.20 9.25 -8.03
C ASN A 361 -5.41 8.50 -7.42
N MET A 362 -6.48 9.20 -7.05
CA MET A 362 -7.69 8.58 -6.54
C MET A 362 -8.39 7.74 -7.61
N ILE A 363 -8.41 8.21 -8.86
CA ILE A 363 -8.97 7.47 -10.01
C ILE A 363 -8.12 6.24 -10.33
N ILE A 364 -6.80 6.38 -10.36
CA ILE A 364 -5.86 5.26 -10.58
C ILE A 364 -6.05 4.19 -9.49
N ARG A 365 -6.11 4.60 -8.22
CA ARG A 365 -6.31 3.69 -7.09
C ARG A 365 -7.67 3.00 -7.15
N PHE A 366 -8.73 3.72 -7.50
CA PHE A 366 -10.05 3.14 -7.78
C PHE A 366 -9.97 2.08 -8.88
N LEU A 367 -9.35 2.40 -10.02
CA LEU A 367 -9.27 1.50 -11.17
C LEU A 367 -8.48 0.23 -10.85
N TYR A 368 -7.38 0.33 -10.10
CA TYR A 368 -6.64 -0.83 -9.62
C TYR A 368 -7.51 -1.73 -8.74
N ASN A 369 -8.21 -1.17 -7.76
CA ASN A 369 -9.09 -1.92 -6.87
C ASN A 369 -10.25 -2.57 -7.65
N PHE A 370 -10.87 -1.83 -8.57
CA PHE A 370 -11.93 -2.32 -9.43
C PHE A 370 -11.43 -3.48 -10.31
N LYS A 371 -10.30 -3.31 -11.00
CA LYS A 371 -9.63 -4.36 -11.78
C LYS A 371 -9.38 -5.61 -10.94
N ASN A 372 -8.85 -5.45 -9.72
CA ASN A 372 -8.56 -6.57 -8.82
C ASN A 372 -9.83 -7.34 -8.49
N LYS A 373 -10.89 -6.66 -8.04
CA LYS A 373 -12.19 -7.28 -7.71
C LYS A 373 -12.80 -7.99 -8.92
N HIS A 374 -12.71 -7.35 -10.08
CA HIS A 374 -13.29 -7.88 -11.32
C HIS A 374 -12.59 -9.16 -11.79
N LEU A 375 -11.25 -9.14 -11.83
CA LEU A 375 -10.42 -10.28 -12.23
C LEU A 375 -10.39 -11.40 -11.18
N GLU A 376 -10.68 -11.11 -9.91
CA GLU A 376 -10.69 -12.10 -8.83
C GLU A 376 -11.60 -13.29 -9.14
N SER A 377 -12.69 -13.08 -9.88
CA SER A 377 -13.62 -14.14 -10.30
C SER A 377 -13.08 -15.01 -11.45
N ARG A 378 -12.03 -14.58 -12.15
CA ARG A 378 -11.53 -15.21 -13.38
C ARG A 378 -10.51 -16.31 -13.06
N LYS A 379 -10.89 -17.58 -13.29
CA LYS A 379 -10.03 -18.74 -13.02
C LYS A 379 -8.67 -18.68 -13.73
N ARG A 380 -8.61 -18.20 -14.98
CA ARG A 380 -7.35 -18.04 -15.73
C ARG A 380 -6.40 -17.08 -15.02
N TYR A 381 -6.90 -15.94 -14.55
CA TYR A 381 -6.14 -14.95 -13.78
C TYR A 381 -5.61 -15.56 -12.48
N GLN A 382 -6.46 -16.25 -11.71
CA GLN A 382 -6.03 -16.93 -10.49
C GLN A 382 -4.90 -17.94 -10.74
N ILE A 383 -5.00 -18.76 -11.79
CA ILE A 383 -3.97 -19.75 -12.13
C ILE A 383 -2.66 -19.07 -12.54
N HIS A 384 -2.72 -18.09 -13.45
CA HIS A 384 -1.52 -17.40 -13.93
C HIS A 384 -0.85 -16.58 -12.82
N SER A 385 -1.63 -16.02 -11.89
CA SER A 385 -1.10 -15.38 -10.67
C SER A 385 -0.28 -16.33 -9.80
N GLY A 386 -0.64 -17.62 -9.78
CA GLY A 386 0.13 -18.66 -9.10
C GLY A 386 1.50 -18.84 -9.75
N PHE A 387 1.53 -19.04 -11.07
CA PHE A 387 2.78 -19.23 -11.81
C PHE A 387 3.72 -18.02 -11.75
N ILE A 388 3.18 -16.81 -11.83
CA ILE A 388 3.98 -15.58 -11.67
C ILE A 388 4.57 -15.52 -10.26
N PHE A 389 3.78 -15.85 -9.23
CA PHE A 389 4.28 -15.88 -7.87
C PHE A 389 5.38 -16.93 -7.65
N GLU A 390 5.28 -18.10 -8.27
CA GLU A 390 6.37 -19.10 -8.26
C GLU A 390 7.66 -18.54 -8.87
N ASP A 391 7.56 -17.81 -9.99
CA ASP A 391 8.74 -17.21 -10.64
C ASP A 391 9.37 -16.09 -9.78
N ILE A 392 8.54 -15.30 -9.08
CA ILE A 392 9.00 -14.31 -8.10
C ILE A 392 9.78 -15.01 -6.97
N VAL A 393 9.24 -16.09 -6.40
CA VAL A 393 9.91 -16.87 -5.35
C VAL A 393 11.23 -17.47 -5.85
N LYS A 394 11.28 -18.02 -7.06
CA LYS A 394 12.52 -18.55 -7.66
C LYS A 394 13.60 -17.48 -7.78
N LYS A 395 13.24 -16.29 -8.30
CA LYS A 395 14.17 -15.16 -8.43
C LYS A 395 14.74 -14.80 -7.06
N LYS A 396 13.87 -14.65 -6.06
CA LYS A 396 14.26 -14.30 -4.70
C LYS A 396 15.18 -15.36 -4.05
N LEU A 397 14.84 -16.64 -4.18
CA LEU A 397 15.67 -17.75 -3.69
C LEU A 397 17.04 -17.78 -4.35
N LYS A 398 17.12 -17.54 -5.66
CA LYS A 398 18.39 -17.45 -6.39
C LYS A 398 19.26 -16.30 -5.86
N ASP A 399 18.67 -15.14 -5.59
CA ASP A 399 19.37 -13.99 -5.01
C ASP A 399 19.91 -14.28 -3.60
N MET A 400 19.30 -15.23 -2.87
CA MET A 400 19.76 -15.73 -1.57
C MET A 400 20.76 -16.91 -1.67
N GLY A 401 21.21 -17.26 -2.87
CA GLY A 401 22.21 -18.30 -3.11
C GLY A 401 21.66 -19.73 -3.08
N PHE A 402 20.37 -19.93 -3.35
CA PHE A 402 19.82 -21.28 -3.59
C PHE A 402 19.99 -21.68 -5.06
N ASP A 403 20.37 -22.94 -5.30
CA ASP A 403 20.43 -23.52 -6.64
C ASP A 403 19.04 -24.05 -7.04
N ILE A 404 18.33 -23.29 -7.88
CA ILE A 404 17.00 -23.67 -8.37
C ILE A 404 17.13 -24.83 -9.36
N THR A 405 16.39 -25.91 -9.13
CA THR A 405 16.35 -27.08 -10.03
C THR A 405 15.28 -26.93 -11.12
N ASP A 406 15.42 -27.66 -12.22
CA ASP A 406 14.41 -27.75 -13.29
C ASP A 406 13.27 -28.74 -13.00
N ILE A 407 13.19 -29.26 -11.77
CA ILE A 407 12.20 -30.28 -11.38
C ILE A 407 10.83 -29.62 -11.25
N LYS A 408 9.98 -29.80 -12.27
CA LYS A 408 8.56 -29.42 -12.24
C LYS A 408 7.63 -30.59 -11.95
N ARG A 409 8.03 -31.81 -12.34
CA ARG A 409 7.18 -33.01 -12.22
C ARG A 409 8.00 -34.30 -12.12
N ILE A 410 7.64 -35.17 -11.20
CA ILE A 410 8.17 -36.54 -11.07
C ILE A 410 7.00 -37.51 -10.91
N ASN A 411 6.93 -38.57 -11.70
CA ASN A 411 5.89 -39.60 -11.61
C ASN A 411 4.46 -39.01 -11.57
N ARG A 412 4.18 -38.04 -12.46
CA ARG A 412 2.90 -37.29 -12.53
C ARG A 412 2.56 -36.45 -11.28
N LYS A 413 3.50 -36.27 -10.35
CA LYS A 413 3.38 -35.37 -9.19
C LYS A 413 4.12 -34.07 -9.49
N GLU A 414 3.42 -32.96 -9.34
CA GLU A 414 3.96 -31.61 -9.54
C GLU A 414 4.62 -31.08 -8.28
N PHE A 415 5.66 -30.27 -8.50
CA PHE A 415 6.40 -29.53 -7.49
C PHE A 415 6.55 -28.09 -8.01
N ASP A 416 6.28 -27.10 -7.16
CA ASP A 416 6.27 -25.70 -7.59
C ASP A 416 7.72 -25.17 -7.73
N VAL A 417 8.47 -25.15 -6.62
CA VAL A 417 9.88 -24.71 -6.60
C VAL A 417 10.71 -25.67 -5.76
N VAL A 418 11.66 -26.34 -6.40
CA VAL A 418 12.64 -27.22 -5.75
C VAL A 418 14.02 -26.63 -5.93
N SER A 419 14.76 -26.51 -4.84
CA SER A 419 16.13 -25.98 -4.85
C SER A 419 17.06 -26.80 -3.95
N VAL A 420 18.35 -26.59 -4.13
CA VAL A 420 19.40 -27.17 -3.30
C VAL A 420 20.24 -26.04 -2.72
N LYS A 421 20.60 -26.16 -1.45
CA LYS A 421 21.57 -25.29 -0.79
C LYS A 421 22.25 -26.08 0.33
N ASP A 422 23.57 -25.94 0.48
CA ASP A 422 24.35 -26.61 1.53
C ASP A 422 24.10 -28.13 1.60
N ASN A 423 24.08 -28.80 0.44
CA ASN A 423 23.79 -30.23 0.29
C ASN A 423 22.44 -30.68 0.90
N LYS A 424 21.45 -29.79 0.89
CA LYS A 424 20.10 -30.04 1.39
C LYS A 424 19.05 -29.63 0.37
N ILE A 425 18.01 -30.44 0.20
CA ILE A 425 16.88 -30.15 -0.68
C ILE A 425 15.91 -29.23 0.06
N TYR A 426 15.41 -28.21 -0.64
CA TYR A 426 14.34 -27.34 -0.18
C TYR A 426 13.19 -27.42 -1.18
N ASN A 427 12.06 -28.00 -0.74
CA ASN A 427 10.84 -28.06 -1.52
C ASN A 427 9.86 -26.97 -1.04
N PHE A 428 9.63 -25.98 -1.88
CA PHE A 428 8.75 -24.86 -1.65
C PHE A 428 7.47 -25.01 -2.44
N GLN A 429 6.35 -25.11 -1.74
CA GLN A 429 5.03 -25.01 -2.34
C GLN A 429 4.54 -23.57 -2.22
N CYS A 430 4.25 -22.93 -3.35
CA CYS A 430 3.80 -21.56 -3.41
C CYS A 430 2.27 -21.48 -3.32
N LYS A 431 1.75 -20.58 -2.48
CA LYS A 431 0.32 -20.35 -2.28
C LYS A 431 -0.01 -18.86 -2.45
N ASN A 432 -0.66 -18.56 -3.57
CA ASN A 432 -1.16 -17.22 -3.87
C ASN A 432 -2.67 -17.12 -3.54
N ASN A 433 -3.06 -17.27 -2.28
CA ASN A 433 -4.45 -17.11 -1.85
C ASN A 433 -4.68 -15.66 -1.42
N PHE A 434 -5.58 -14.93 -2.09
CA PHE A 434 -5.84 -13.53 -1.77
C PHE A 434 -6.40 -13.37 -0.37
N ILE A 435 -5.76 -12.51 0.40
CA ILE A 435 -6.21 -12.08 1.71
C ILE A 435 -6.34 -10.56 1.64
N ASN A 436 -7.55 -10.08 1.89
CA ASN A 436 -7.78 -8.65 2.00
C ASN A 436 -7.59 -8.22 3.45
N ILE A 437 -6.37 -7.77 3.78
CA ILE A 437 -6.04 -7.27 5.13
C ILE A 437 -6.86 -6.03 5.53
N ASN A 438 -7.36 -5.28 4.54
CA ASN A 438 -8.19 -4.12 4.78
C ASN A 438 -9.52 -4.49 5.49
N LYS A 439 -9.96 -5.75 5.38
CA LYS A 439 -11.20 -6.23 6.04
C LYS A 439 -11.05 -6.54 7.52
N ILE A 440 -9.85 -6.41 8.10
CA ILE A 440 -9.63 -6.73 9.52
C ILE A 440 -10.50 -5.83 10.40
N SER A 441 -10.54 -4.54 10.11
CA SER A 441 -11.35 -3.57 10.86
C SER A 441 -12.86 -3.74 10.60
N GLU A 442 -13.25 -4.13 9.38
CA GLU A 442 -14.66 -4.41 9.03
C GLU A 442 -15.22 -5.62 9.78
N ASN A 443 -14.49 -6.75 9.79
CA ASN A 443 -14.95 -7.99 10.40
C ASN A 443 -13.78 -8.91 10.81
N ARG A 444 -13.21 -8.61 11.98
CA ARG A 444 -12.14 -9.38 12.63
C ARG A 444 -12.44 -10.88 12.69
N LYS A 445 -13.65 -11.27 13.12
CA LYS A 445 -14.05 -12.68 13.30
C LYS A 445 -14.02 -13.45 11.98
N LEU A 446 -14.54 -12.84 10.91
CA LEU A 446 -14.54 -13.45 9.57
C LEU A 446 -13.10 -13.61 9.05
N TYR A 447 -12.25 -12.61 9.25
CA TYR A 447 -10.84 -12.67 8.89
C TYR A 447 -10.13 -13.83 9.60
N VAL A 448 -10.24 -13.92 10.93
CA VAL A 448 -9.62 -14.98 11.74
C VAL A 448 -10.10 -16.36 11.31
N ARG A 449 -11.40 -16.54 11.07
CA ARG A 449 -11.96 -17.80 10.57
C ARG A 449 -11.37 -18.18 9.21
N TYR A 450 -11.20 -17.21 8.32
CA TYR A 450 -10.58 -17.45 7.01
C TYR A 450 -9.11 -17.82 7.15
N ASN A 451 -8.34 -17.12 7.99
CA ASN A 451 -6.94 -17.42 8.26
C ASN A 451 -6.77 -18.86 8.81
N LYS A 452 -7.53 -19.25 9.84
CA LYS A 452 -7.50 -20.61 10.41
C LYS A 452 -7.81 -21.69 9.37
N ARG A 453 -8.73 -21.40 8.44
CA ARG A 453 -9.03 -22.28 7.31
C ARG A 453 -7.84 -22.42 6.36
N LEU A 454 -7.16 -21.34 6.02
CA LEU A 454 -5.97 -21.36 5.16
C LEU A 454 -4.82 -22.13 5.82
N VAL A 455 -4.52 -21.87 7.09
CA VAL A 455 -3.51 -22.61 7.86
C VAL A 455 -3.80 -24.12 7.82
N SER A 456 -5.03 -24.53 8.08
CA SER A 456 -5.44 -25.94 8.00
C SER A 456 -5.23 -26.54 6.61
N TYR A 457 -5.52 -25.78 5.55
CA TYR A 457 -5.31 -26.18 4.16
C TYR A 457 -3.81 -26.31 3.81
N TYR A 458 -2.96 -25.40 4.31
CA TYR A 458 -1.52 -25.44 4.10
C TYR A 458 -0.83 -26.56 4.87
N ILE A 459 -1.25 -26.84 6.10
CA ILE A 459 -0.76 -28.00 6.87
C ILE A 459 -1.05 -29.31 6.12
N LYS A 460 -2.24 -29.45 5.51
CA LYS A 460 -2.56 -30.61 4.66
C LYS A 460 -1.65 -30.67 3.42
N SER A 461 -1.34 -29.52 2.83
CA SER A 461 -0.41 -29.43 1.70
C SER A 461 1.02 -29.85 2.10
N LEU A 462 1.53 -29.39 3.25
CA LEU A 462 2.82 -29.82 3.79
C LEU A 462 2.88 -31.33 4.02
N LYS A 463 1.84 -31.92 4.63
CA LYS A 463 1.78 -33.39 4.82
C LYS A 463 1.85 -34.15 3.50
N LYS A 464 1.18 -33.64 2.47
CA LYS A 464 1.20 -34.20 1.12
C LYS A 464 2.60 -34.12 0.48
N GLU A 465 3.33 -33.02 0.69
CA GLU A 465 4.69 -32.85 0.19
C GLU A 465 5.71 -33.73 0.93
N LYS A 466 5.58 -33.86 2.26
CA LYS A 466 6.38 -34.82 3.05
C LYS A 466 6.17 -36.27 2.59
N GLY A 467 4.94 -36.64 2.25
CA GLY A 467 4.62 -37.95 1.67
C GLY A 467 5.25 -38.22 0.28
N ARG A 468 5.88 -37.21 -0.34
CA ARG A 468 6.51 -37.29 -1.67
C ARG A 468 8.03 -37.15 -1.62
N GLU A 469 8.62 -37.02 -0.44
CA GLU A 469 10.06 -36.81 -0.23
C GLU A 469 10.94 -37.78 -1.02
N GLY A 470 10.61 -39.07 -0.99
CA GLY A 470 11.39 -40.10 -1.68
C GLY A 470 11.54 -39.85 -3.18
N LEU A 471 10.59 -39.16 -3.82
CA LEU A 471 10.69 -38.79 -5.23
C LEU A 471 11.83 -37.79 -5.46
N LEU A 472 11.96 -36.79 -4.59
CA LEU A 472 13.00 -35.76 -4.68
C LEU A 472 14.35 -36.30 -4.27
N LYS A 473 14.41 -37.05 -3.16
CA LYS A 473 15.66 -37.69 -2.68
C LYS A 473 16.26 -38.61 -3.74
N ASN A 474 15.44 -39.46 -4.36
CA ASN A 474 15.90 -40.38 -5.40
C ASN A 474 16.31 -39.64 -6.69
N LYS A 475 15.65 -38.53 -7.02
CA LYS A 475 15.93 -37.77 -8.25
C LYS A 475 17.18 -36.91 -8.15
N ILE A 476 17.44 -36.32 -6.97
CA ILE A 476 18.55 -35.39 -6.73
C ILE A 476 19.77 -36.11 -6.13
N GLY A 477 19.58 -37.22 -5.42
CA GLY A 477 20.66 -37.96 -4.76
C GLY A 477 21.04 -37.42 -3.38
N ILE A 478 20.21 -36.56 -2.77
CA ILE A 478 20.41 -35.96 -1.45
C ILE A 478 19.38 -36.52 -0.46
N SER A 479 19.80 -36.92 0.73
CA SER A 479 18.93 -37.52 1.76
C SER A 479 18.16 -36.49 2.59
N ASP A 480 18.73 -35.30 2.79
CA ASP A 480 18.16 -34.25 3.62
C ASP A 480 17.24 -33.35 2.82
N ILE A 481 16.04 -33.13 3.35
CA ILE A 481 15.02 -32.31 2.71
C ILE A 481 14.23 -31.53 3.75
N ASN A 482 13.94 -30.26 3.44
CA ASN A 482 12.97 -29.44 4.15
C ASN A 482 11.79 -29.09 3.23
N HIS A 483 10.61 -28.97 3.82
CA HIS A 483 9.39 -28.59 3.13
C HIS A 483 8.85 -27.28 3.68
N PHE A 484 8.53 -26.36 2.78
CA PHE A 484 7.99 -25.07 3.12
C PHE A 484 6.76 -24.74 2.27
N ILE A 485 5.85 -23.96 2.83
CA ILE A 485 4.78 -23.27 2.12
C ILE A 485 5.16 -21.80 2.09
N ILE A 486 5.29 -21.21 0.91
CA ILE A 486 5.50 -19.77 0.75
C ILE A 486 4.17 -19.13 0.40
N THR A 487 3.71 -18.16 1.18
CA THR A 487 2.42 -17.48 0.97
C THR A 487 2.63 -16.07 0.43
N ARG A 488 1.95 -15.70 -0.66
CA ARG A 488 2.07 -14.33 -1.20
C ARG A 488 1.51 -13.29 -0.25
N PHE A 489 0.36 -13.61 0.36
CA PHE A 489 -0.33 -12.75 1.31
C PHE A 489 -0.10 -13.23 2.74
N PRO A 490 -0.11 -12.32 3.72
CA PRO A 490 0.19 -12.62 5.12
C PRO A 490 -0.81 -13.63 5.69
N VAL A 491 -0.31 -14.82 6.03
CA VAL A 491 -1.06 -15.87 6.73
C VAL A 491 -0.42 -16.04 8.09
N ILE A 492 -1.22 -15.82 9.13
CA ILE A 492 -0.73 -15.85 10.51
C ILE A 492 -0.75 -17.30 10.99
N SER A 493 0.41 -17.86 11.30
CA SER A 493 0.57 -19.26 11.71
C SER A 493 1.68 -19.44 12.75
N GLU A 494 1.49 -20.41 13.64
CA GLU A 494 2.55 -20.92 14.54
C GLU A 494 3.50 -21.91 13.82
N ASN A 495 3.16 -22.37 12.62
CA ASN A 495 3.96 -23.34 11.90
C ASN A 495 5.08 -22.64 11.12
N GLU A 496 6.33 -22.78 11.59
CA GLU A 496 7.52 -22.20 10.97
C GLU A 496 7.78 -22.64 9.52
N SER A 497 7.16 -23.75 9.08
CA SER A 497 7.22 -24.19 7.68
C SER A 497 6.24 -23.42 6.76
N ILE A 498 5.41 -22.53 7.29
CA ILE A 498 4.55 -21.61 6.53
C ILE A 498 5.17 -20.22 6.64
N ILE A 499 5.74 -19.73 5.55
CA ILE A 499 6.51 -18.48 5.52
C ILE A 499 5.80 -17.48 4.62
N ASN A 500 5.52 -16.29 5.16
CA ASN A 500 5.06 -15.16 4.34
C ASN A 500 6.18 -14.72 3.40
N TYR A 501 5.86 -14.44 2.14
CA TYR A 501 6.84 -14.04 1.14
C TYR A 501 7.71 -12.86 1.60
N ASN A 502 7.13 -11.89 2.30
CA ASN A 502 7.84 -10.71 2.79
C ASN A 502 8.87 -11.06 3.88
N GLU A 503 8.63 -12.12 4.65
CA GLU A 503 9.54 -12.61 5.71
C GLU A 503 10.59 -13.60 5.18
N LEU A 504 10.56 -13.93 3.88
CA LEU A 504 11.39 -15.00 3.31
C LEU A 504 12.89 -14.70 3.48
N ASP A 505 13.31 -13.46 3.25
CA ASP A 505 14.70 -13.04 3.45
C ASP A 505 15.13 -13.14 4.91
N HIS A 506 14.29 -12.68 5.83
CA HIS A 506 14.60 -12.74 7.26
C HIS A 506 14.69 -14.20 7.76
N LYS A 507 13.84 -15.09 7.23
CA LYS A 507 13.77 -16.49 7.66
C LYS A 507 14.83 -17.38 7.00
N MET A 508 15.24 -17.08 5.76
CA MET A 508 16.05 -17.99 4.94
C MET A 508 17.24 -17.33 4.23
N GLY A 509 17.33 -16.00 4.27
CA GLY A 509 18.45 -15.24 3.74
C GLY A 509 19.71 -15.36 4.61
N PRO A 510 20.83 -14.74 4.17
CA PRO A 510 22.05 -14.68 4.96
C PRO A 510 21.79 -13.98 6.29
N LYS A 511 22.24 -14.56 7.41
CA LYS A 511 22.02 -14.01 8.77
C LYS A 511 22.85 -12.75 9.09
N ASP A 512 23.67 -12.28 8.15
CA ASP A 512 24.64 -11.20 8.34
C ASP A 512 24.21 -9.87 7.69
N ARG A 513 22.91 -9.52 7.73
CA ARG A 513 22.42 -8.21 7.28
C ARG A 513 21.67 -7.46 8.37
#